data_AF-A0A7Y4H091-F1
#
_entry.id   AF-A0A7Y4H091-F1
#
_cell.length_a   1.000
_cell.length_b   1.000
_cell.length_c   1.000
_cell.angle_alpha   90.00
_cell.angle_beta   90.00
_cell.angle_gamma   90.00
#
_symmetry.space_group_name_H-M   'P 1'
#
loop_
_entity.id
_entity.type
_entity.pdbx_description
1 polymer ?
#
loop_
_entity_poly.entity_id
_entity_poly.type
_entity_poly.pdbx_seq_one_letter_code
_entity_poly.pdbx_strand_id
1 'polypeptide(L)'
;MPIPILLDKGTFRLSWENKRVHNGKWYFGFICSKCKAKIFALDDPTQGQAKPPIAIGRGKFSAPCRQCKTEELVFEASDLVPLQAEQDDGPELLFRRRKPSGKARQKLSNRYPKAKASFGLKFIEERPECAVIFARCVVNWSYVENQTALLLAKILKINTEPALAMFLAMQNSRVQVSVITAAAKSVLSPDDFRLFQAMMNIRRSVESARNHLVHGVIGGSMSVENGILWSDQKDHASHTAIVWGTDYTQMETKHLDEVFVYEADDLETIAQDLEWLHGFIGSFWGYIGSSNAEWRAERYHQLCAEPRVQAELHRMKQADKNSPSTPAQ
;
A
#
# COMPACT_ATOMS: atom_id res chain seq x y z
N MET A 1 -19.87 8.84 13.46
CA MET A 1 -20.46 7.65 14.10
C MET A 1 -19.36 6.63 14.37
N PRO A 2 -19.41 5.83 15.46
CA PRO A 2 -18.49 4.70 15.63
C PRO A 2 -18.61 3.78 14.40
N ILE A 3 -17.47 3.37 13.84
CA ILE A 3 -17.43 2.49 12.68
C ILE A 3 -17.78 1.07 13.16
N PRO A 4 -18.91 0.47 12.75
CA PRO A 4 -19.23 -0.88 13.16
C PRO A 4 -18.26 -1.86 12.52
N ILE A 5 -17.65 -2.74 13.31
CA ILE A 5 -16.82 -3.83 12.79
C ILE A 5 -17.72 -5.05 12.58
N LEU A 6 -18.11 -5.32 11.34
CA LEU A 6 -18.99 -6.43 10.99
C LEU A 6 -18.19 -7.74 10.90
N LEU A 7 -18.45 -8.67 11.83
CA LEU A 7 -17.86 -10.01 11.87
C LEU A 7 -18.94 -11.05 12.11
N ASP A 8 -19.60 -11.51 11.04
CA ASP A 8 -20.73 -12.45 11.17
C ASP A 8 -20.29 -13.86 11.63
N LYS A 9 -19.09 -14.31 11.24
CA LYS A 9 -18.50 -15.61 11.60
C LYS A 9 -16.99 -15.64 11.38
N GLY A 10 -16.30 -16.56 12.06
CA GLY A 10 -14.87 -16.84 11.88
C GLY A 10 -13.95 -16.06 12.84
N THR A 11 -12.65 -16.34 12.77
CA THR A 11 -11.62 -15.66 13.58
C THR A 11 -10.82 -14.71 12.70
N PHE A 12 -10.83 -13.43 13.06
CA PHE A 12 -10.11 -12.36 12.40
C PHE A 12 -8.80 -12.13 13.12
N ARG A 13 -7.70 -12.44 12.45
CA ARG A 13 -6.38 -12.16 13.01
C ARG A 13 -6.08 -10.69 12.85
N LEU A 14 -5.97 -9.98 13.96
CA LEU A 14 -5.47 -8.62 13.94
C LEU A 14 -3.97 -8.72 13.74
N SER A 15 -3.52 -8.37 12.53
CA SER A 15 -2.10 -8.14 12.30
C SER A 15 -1.66 -7.00 13.20
N TRP A 16 -0.44 -7.09 13.70
CA TRP A 16 0.27 -5.95 14.25
C TRP A 16 0.27 -4.83 13.19
N GLU A 17 -0.68 -3.91 13.25
CA GLU A 17 -0.48 -2.65 12.55
C GLU A 17 0.66 -1.95 13.26
N ASN A 18 1.68 -1.51 12.51
CA ASN A 18 2.81 -0.71 13.01
C ASN A 18 2.38 0.69 13.47
N LYS A 19 1.13 0.85 13.92
CA LYS A 19 0.63 2.08 14.49
C LYS A 19 1.16 2.20 15.90
N ARG A 20 1.96 3.24 16.11
CA ARG A 20 2.38 3.68 17.44
C ARG A 20 1.13 4.08 18.21
N VAL A 21 0.98 3.51 19.40
CA VAL A 21 0.01 3.93 20.41
C VAL A 21 0.58 5.18 21.04
N HIS A 22 -0.22 6.23 21.09
CA HIS A 22 0.17 7.53 21.63
C HIS A 22 -0.53 7.76 22.95
N ASN A 23 0.23 8.20 23.96
CA ASN A 23 -0.31 8.57 25.26
C ASN A 23 -1.50 9.54 25.12
N GLY A 24 -2.57 9.26 25.86
CA GLY A 24 -3.80 10.06 25.92
C GLY A 24 -4.78 9.82 24.77
N LYS A 25 -4.38 9.14 23.69
CA LYS A 25 -5.30 8.79 22.60
C LYS A 25 -6.16 7.56 22.94
N TRP A 26 -7.31 7.49 22.29
CA TRP A 26 -8.27 6.41 22.42
C TRP A 26 -8.17 5.42 21.27
N TYR A 27 -8.34 4.15 21.60
CA TYR A 27 -8.25 3.03 20.68
C TYR A 27 -9.33 2.01 21.00
N PHE A 28 -9.82 1.28 20.00
CA PHE A 28 -10.48 0.01 20.25
C PHE A 28 -9.43 -1.07 20.46
N GLY A 29 -9.66 -1.93 21.45
CA GLY A 29 -8.71 -2.98 21.80
C GLY A 29 -9.30 -3.99 22.76
N PHE A 30 -8.41 -4.80 23.33
CA PHE A 30 -8.75 -5.91 24.22
C PHE A 30 -7.96 -5.83 25.50
N ILE A 31 -8.46 -6.47 26.55
CA ILE A 31 -7.69 -6.71 27.77
C ILE A 31 -7.15 -8.13 27.71
N CYS A 32 -5.83 -8.28 27.76
CA CYS A 32 -5.18 -9.59 27.74
C CYS A 32 -5.72 -10.48 28.87
N SER A 33 -6.29 -11.63 28.54
CA SER A 33 -6.86 -12.54 29.53
C SER A 33 -5.82 -13.05 30.53
N LYS A 34 -4.55 -13.19 30.10
CA LYS A 34 -3.42 -13.71 30.89
C LYS A 34 -2.77 -12.67 31.81
N CYS A 35 -2.30 -11.55 31.28
CA CYS A 35 -1.54 -10.54 32.06
C CYS A 35 -2.30 -9.23 32.30
N LYS A 36 -3.55 -9.13 31.84
CA LYS A 36 -4.41 -7.94 31.96
C LYS A 36 -3.89 -6.67 31.27
N ALA A 37 -2.79 -6.76 30.51
CA ALA A 37 -2.30 -5.66 29.69
C ALA A 37 -3.32 -5.27 28.61
N LYS A 38 -3.41 -3.97 28.32
CA LYS A 38 -4.19 -3.42 27.21
C LYS A 38 -3.53 -3.81 25.88
N ILE A 39 -4.33 -4.31 24.95
CA ILE A 39 -3.93 -4.63 23.58
C ILE A 39 -4.66 -3.66 22.68
N PHE A 40 -3.95 -2.65 22.19
CA PHE A 40 -4.50 -1.64 21.30
C PHE A 40 -4.55 -2.17 19.85
N ALA A 41 -5.69 -2.03 19.18
CA ALA A 41 -5.90 -2.58 17.84
C ALA A 41 -6.18 -1.49 16.80
N LEU A 42 -7.17 -0.62 17.04
CA LEU A 42 -7.65 0.35 16.06
C LEU A 42 -7.82 1.72 16.71
N ASP A 43 -7.65 2.81 15.95
CA ASP A 43 -7.96 4.16 16.45
C ASP A 43 -9.45 4.25 16.82
N ASP A 44 -9.78 4.84 17.96
CA ASP A 44 -11.17 5.10 18.37
C ASP A 44 -11.54 6.56 18.05
N PRO A 45 -12.27 6.82 16.94
CA PRO A 45 -12.67 8.17 16.57
C PRO A 45 -13.72 8.76 17.53
N THR A 46 -14.35 7.95 18.39
CA THR A 46 -15.33 8.40 19.38
C THR A 46 -14.70 8.90 20.66
N GLN A 47 -13.37 8.81 20.81
CA GLN A 47 -12.66 9.27 22.00
C GLN A 47 -13.23 8.65 23.28
N GLY A 48 -13.52 7.34 23.25
CA GLY A 48 -14.07 6.59 24.37
C GLY A 48 -15.58 6.70 24.56
N GLN A 49 -16.29 7.45 23.72
CA GLN A 49 -17.74 7.65 23.86
C GLN A 49 -18.60 6.54 23.26
N ALA A 50 -17.99 5.63 22.48
CA ALA A 50 -18.73 4.55 21.86
C ALA A 50 -19.35 3.59 22.90
N LYS A 51 -20.65 3.32 22.75
CA LYS A 51 -21.36 2.32 23.55
C LYS A 51 -21.18 0.92 22.93
N PRO A 52 -21.06 -0.15 23.73
CA PRO A 52 -21.04 -1.52 23.20
C PRO A 52 -22.38 -1.93 22.57
N PRO A 53 -22.39 -2.82 21.55
CA PRO A 53 -21.23 -3.41 20.88
C PRO A 53 -20.88 -2.66 19.58
N ILE A 54 -19.61 -2.27 19.47
CA ILE A 54 -19.03 -1.60 18.30
C ILE A 54 -18.73 -2.62 17.20
N ALA A 55 -18.54 -3.88 17.58
CA ALA A 55 -18.49 -5.01 16.66
C ALA A 55 -19.87 -5.67 16.55
N ILE A 56 -20.33 -5.91 15.32
CA ILE A 56 -21.61 -6.55 15.03
C ILE A 56 -21.32 -7.97 14.54
N GLY A 57 -21.90 -8.98 15.20
CA GLY A 57 -21.82 -10.39 14.79
C GLY A 57 -21.25 -11.33 15.85
N ARG A 58 -20.89 -12.57 15.46
CA ARG A 58 -20.33 -13.63 16.32
C ARG A 58 -18.88 -14.01 15.97
N GLY A 59 -18.18 -13.15 15.23
CA GLY A 59 -16.79 -13.35 14.91
C GLY A 59 -15.89 -13.22 16.14
N LYS A 60 -14.73 -13.84 16.05
CA LYS A 60 -13.66 -13.75 17.05
C LYS A 60 -12.51 -12.91 16.52
N PHE A 61 -11.74 -12.31 17.40
CA PHE A 61 -10.46 -11.70 17.08
C PHE A 61 -9.32 -12.57 17.61
N SER A 62 -8.24 -12.72 16.85
CA SER A 62 -6.99 -13.30 17.33
C SER A 62 -5.92 -12.21 17.34
N ALA A 63 -5.34 -11.95 18.51
CA ALA A 63 -4.29 -10.94 18.66
C ALA A 63 -3.20 -11.40 19.65
N PRO A 64 -1.91 -11.11 19.39
CA PRO A 64 -0.84 -11.39 20.33
C PRO A 64 -0.80 -10.35 21.46
N CYS A 65 -0.34 -10.76 22.65
CA CYS A 65 -0.01 -9.85 23.74
C CYS A 65 1.51 -9.64 23.82
N ARG A 66 1.96 -8.39 23.66
CA ARG A 66 3.39 -8.02 23.74
C ARG A 66 3.97 -8.15 25.14
N GLN A 67 3.17 -7.81 26.15
CA GLN A 67 3.61 -7.78 27.54
C GLN A 67 3.96 -9.18 28.04
N CYS A 68 3.11 -10.17 27.80
CA CYS A 68 3.34 -11.55 28.22
C CYS A 68 3.78 -12.48 27.08
N LYS A 69 4.09 -11.91 25.90
CA LYS A 69 4.55 -12.63 24.70
C LYS A 69 3.68 -13.82 24.29
N THR A 70 2.39 -13.78 24.61
CA THR A 70 1.46 -14.82 24.14
C THR A 70 1.09 -14.52 22.70
N GLU A 71 1.42 -15.43 21.79
CA GLU A 71 1.26 -15.24 20.35
C GLU A 71 -0.20 -15.33 19.88
N GLU A 72 -1.02 -16.08 20.60
CA GLU A 72 -2.41 -16.31 20.25
C GLU A 72 -3.33 -16.14 21.47
N LEU A 73 -4.07 -15.04 21.47
CA LEU A 73 -5.23 -14.82 22.33
C LEU A 73 -6.45 -14.66 21.43
N VAL A 74 -7.51 -15.39 21.73
CA VAL A 74 -8.78 -15.31 21.02
C VAL A 74 -9.78 -14.55 21.88
N PHE A 75 -10.39 -13.53 21.28
CA PHE A 75 -11.36 -12.64 21.89
C PHE A 75 -12.68 -12.76 21.13
N GLU A 76 -13.81 -12.69 21.82
CA GLU A 76 -15.11 -12.55 21.17
C GLU A 76 -15.30 -11.11 20.68
N ALA A 77 -16.19 -10.89 19.70
CA ALA A 77 -16.52 -9.53 19.24
C ALA A 77 -16.97 -8.60 20.38
N SER A 78 -17.61 -9.15 21.41
CA SER A 78 -18.04 -8.43 22.61
C SER A 78 -16.91 -7.98 23.53
N ASP A 79 -15.71 -8.54 23.38
CA ASP A 79 -14.55 -8.19 24.21
C ASP A 79 -13.85 -6.92 23.72
N LEU A 80 -14.24 -6.41 22.54
CA LEU A 80 -13.70 -5.18 21.98
C LEU A 80 -14.23 -3.97 22.77
N VAL A 81 -13.31 -3.24 23.39
CA VAL A 81 -13.63 -2.10 24.27
C VAL A 81 -12.82 -0.86 23.89
N PRO A 82 -13.34 0.36 24.13
CA PRO A 82 -12.55 1.57 24.06
C PRO A 82 -11.52 1.60 25.19
N LEU A 83 -10.27 1.85 24.85
CA LEU A 83 -9.12 1.91 25.73
C LEU A 83 -8.37 3.22 25.49
N GLN A 84 -8.18 3.99 26.56
CA GLN A 84 -7.22 5.10 26.53
C GLN A 84 -5.81 4.58 26.82
N ALA A 85 -4.85 5.02 26.02
CA ALA A 85 -3.45 4.74 26.22
C ALA A 85 -2.87 5.60 27.35
N GLU A 86 -2.23 4.95 28.32
CA GLU A 86 -1.58 5.61 29.48
C GLU A 86 -0.14 6.03 29.19
N GLN A 87 0.46 5.44 28.16
CA GLN A 87 1.81 5.68 27.72
C GLN A 87 1.91 5.42 26.22
N ASP A 88 2.99 5.91 25.62
CA ASP A 88 3.35 5.49 24.27
C ASP A 88 3.71 4.00 24.30
N ASP A 89 3.14 3.23 23.37
CA ASP A 89 3.43 1.81 23.17
C ASP A 89 3.54 1.55 21.65
N GLY A 90 4.35 0.59 21.24
CA GLY A 90 4.75 0.46 19.84
C GLY A 90 6.18 -0.01 19.69
N PRO A 91 6.53 -0.82 18.67
CA PRO A 91 7.93 -0.92 18.29
C PRO A 91 8.41 0.49 17.92
N GLU A 92 9.54 0.93 18.48
CA GLU A 92 10.24 2.05 17.87
C GLU A 92 10.79 1.54 16.54
N LEU A 93 10.27 2.08 15.43
CA LEU A 93 10.83 1.76 14.12
C LEU A 93 12.30 2.20 14.13
N LEU A 94 13.20 1.30 13.70
CA LEU A 94 14.63 1.58 13.56
C LEU A 94 14.89 2.89 12.81
N PHE A 95 14.04 3.22 11.84
CA PHE A 95 14.04 4.49 11.12
C PHE A 95 12.66 5.11 11.15
N ARG A 96 12.59 6.42 11.46
CA ARG A 96 11.35 7.19 11.41
C ARG A 96 10.88 7.29 9.96
N ARG A 97 9.56 7.28 9.75
CA ARG A 97 8.96 7.55 8.44
C ARG A 97 9.33 8.97 8.01
N ARG A 98 9.82 9.13 6.78
CA ARG A 98 10.11 10.44 6.22
C ARG A 98 8.83 11.10 5.68
N LYS A 99 8.91 12.39 5.40
CA LYS A 99 7.84 13.10 4.70
C LYS A 99 7.97 12.80 3.21
N PRO A 100 6.90 12.35 2.52
CA PRO A 100 6.94 12.16 1.07
C PRO A 100 7.34 13.45 0.35
N SER A 101 8.23 13.34 -0.63
CA SER A 101 8.56 14.48 -1.49
C SER A 101 7.40 14.86 -2.40
N GLY A 102 6.57 13.89 -2.81
CA GLY A 102 5.53 14.06 -3.81
C GLY A 102 6.08 14.35 -5.22
N LYS A 103 7.39 14.18 -5.43
CA LYS A 103 8.08 14.50 -6.69
C LYS A 103 8.43 13.23 -7.45
N ALA A 104 8.54 13.37 -8.77
CA ALA A 104 9.14 12.34 -9.61
C ALA A 104 10.65 12.28 -9.39
N ARG A 105 11.25 11.10 -9.64
CA ARG A 105 12.71 10.92 -9.66
C ARG A 105 13.38 11.96 -10.57
N GLN A 106 14.56 12.40 -10.19
CA GLN A 106 15.28 13.44 -10.91
C GLN A 106 16.55 12.88 -11.55
N LYS A 107 16.96 13.43 -12.70
CA LYS A 107 18.24 13.08 -13.30
C LYS A 107 19.38 13.49 -12.38
N LEU A 108 20.42 12.66 -12.32
CA LEU A 108 21.62 12.92 -11.53
C LEU A 108 22.30 14.21 -12.00
N SER A 109 22.42 14.41 -13.32
CA SER A 109 23.02 15.61 -13.93
C SER A 109 22.34 16.91 -13.48
N ASN A 110 21.02 16.90 -13.32
CA ASN A 110 20.26 18.08 -12.89
C ASN A 110 20.45 18.41 -11.41
N ARG A 111 20.46 17.39 -10.55
CA ARG A 111 20.42 17.57 -9.10
C ARG A 111 21.81 17.62 -8.48
N TYR A 112 22.74 16.81 -8.99
CA TYR A 112 24.12 16.71 -8.52
C TYR A 112 25.07 16.69 -9.73
N PRO A 113 25.28 17.83 -10.41
CA PRO A 113 26.04 17.90 -11.68
C PRO A 113 27.50 17.47 -11.55
N LYS A 114 28.05 17.44 -10.34
CA LYS A 114 29.44 17.01 -10.05
C LYS A 114 29.52 15.60 -9.46
N ALA A 115 28.39 14.91 -9.27
CA ALA A 115 28.37 13.57 -8.72
C ALA A 115 28.96 12.56 -9.69
N LYS A 116 29.77 11.65 -9.17
CA LYS A 116 30.23 10.48 -9.91
C LYS A 116 29.35 9.29 -9.55
N ALA A 117 28.68 8.72 -10.54
CA ALA A 117 27.85 7.54 -10.33
C ALA A 117 28.72 6.28 -10.21
N SER A 118 28.35 5.40 -9.29
CA SER A 118 28.93 4.07 -9.18
C SER A 118 27.83 3.08 -8.80
N PHE A 119 27.85 1.88 -9.37
CA PHE A 119 26.78 0.89 -9.20
C PHE A 119 27.28 -0.33 -8.43
N GLY A 120 26.41 -0.89 -7.59
CA GLY A 120 26.76 -2.01 -6.74
C GLY A 120 25.94 -2.04 -5.45
N LEU A 121 25.76 -3.25 -4.92
CA LEU A 121 24.92 -3.49 -3.73
C LEU A 121 25.44 -2.77 -2.48
N LYS A 122 26.75 -2.57 -2.36
CA LYS A 122 27.37 -1.89 -1.20
C LYS A 122 26.71 -0.54 -0.88
N PHE A 123 26.25 0.19 -1.89
CA PHE A 123 25.64 1.50 -1.71
C PHE A 123 24.27 1.47 -1.02
N ILE A 124 23.49 0.40 -1.16
CA ILE A 124 22.24 0.25 -0.41
C ILE A 124 22.52 -0.28 1.01
N GLU A 125 23.55 -1.11 1.17
CA GLU A 125 24.01 -1.61 2.49
C GLU A 125 24.53 -0.48 3.38
N GLU A 126 25.27 0.47 2.80
CA GLU A 126 25.79 1.66 3.50
C GLU A 126 24.71 2.71 3.81
N ARG A 127 23.50 2.56 3.27
CA ARG A 127 22.36 3.48 3.45
C ARG A 127 21.15 2.74 4.02
N PRO A 128 21.20 2.31 5.30
CA PRO A 128 20.21 1.39 5.87
C PRO A 128 18.80 1.99 5.92
N GLU A 129 18.66 3.31 6.07
CA GLU A 129 17.35 3.95 5.98
C GLU A 129 16.73 3.80 4.59
N CYS A 130 17.49 4.08 3.52
CA CYS A 130 17.05 3.86 2.14
C CYS A 130 16.75 2.37 1.88
N ALA A 131 17.57 1.46 2.41
CA ALA A 131 17.33 0.02 2.30
C ALA A 131 15.99 -0.39 2.92
N VAL A 132 15.67 0.12 4.11
CA VAL A 132 14.39 -0.15 4.78
C VAL A 132 13.20 0.46 4.04
N ILE A 133 13.34 1.65 3.45
CA ILE A 133 12.27 2.22 2.60
C ILE A 133 12.10 1.39 1.32
N PHE A 134 13.20 1.03 0.65
CA PHE A 134 13.18 0.20 -0.56
C PHE A 134 12.54 -1.17 -0.29
N ALA A 135 12.90 -1.84 0.80
CA ALA A 135 12.31 -3.11 1.20
C ALA A 135 10.80 -2.98 1.42
N ARG A 136 10.33 -1.87 2.01
CA ARG A 136 8.88 -1.59 2.13
C ARG A 136 8.21 -1.48 0.76
N CYS A 137 8.83 -0.80 -0.20
CA CYS A 137 8.30 -0.73 -1.57
C CYS A 137 8.16 -2.12 -2.24
N VAL A 138 9.12 -3.02 -1.98
CA VAL A 138 9.08 -4.39 -2.51
C VAL A 138 8.00 -5.22 -1.82
N VAL A 139 8.04 -5.28 -0.48
CA VAL A 139 7.21 -6.17 0.33
C VAL A 139 5.73 -5.77 0.32
N ASN A 140 5.42 -4.47 0.32
CA ASN A 140 4.03 -4.00 0.30
C ASN A 140 3.28 -4.44 -0.97
N TRP A 141 3.98 -4.71 -2.08
CA TRP A 141 3.32 -5.19 -3.29
C TRP A 141 2.63 -6.54 -3.10
N SER A 142 3.26 -7.49 -2.39
CA SER A 142 2.64 -8.78 -2.10
C SER A 142 1.35 -8.66 -1.28
N TYR A 143 1.29 -7.66 -0.40
CA TYR A 143 0.05 -7.34 0.32
C TYR A 143 -1.02 -6.76 -0.62
N VAL A 144 -0.64 -5.87 -1.55
CA VAL A 144 -1.56 -5.36 -2.59
C VAL A 144 -2.11 -6.50 -3.45
N GLU A 145 -1.28 -7.46 -3.86
CA GLU A 145 -1.72 -8.64 -4.62
C GLU A 145 -2.69 -9.50 -3.82
N ASN A 146 -2.41 -9.75 -2.54
CA ASN A 146 -3.32 -10.48 -1.66
C ASN A 146 -4.68 -9.78 -1.57
N GLN A 147 -4.71 -8.48 -1.30
CA GLN A 147 -5.97 -7.72 -1.27
C GLN A 147 -6.71 -7.74 -2.61
N THR A 148 -5.98 -7.76 -3.72
CA THR A 148 -6.58 -7.86 -5.07
C THR A 148 -7.21 -9.24 -5.29
N ALA A 149 -6.57 -10.32 -4.83
CA ALA A 149 -7.13 -11.67 -4.88
C ALA A 149 -8.38 -11.81 -3.99
N LEU A 150 -8.35 -11.22 -2.79
CA LEU A 150 -9.52 -11.15 -1.91
C LEU A 150 -10.67 -10.39 -2.56
N LEU A 151 -10.37 -9.26 -3.22
CA LEU A 151 -11.36 -8.50 -3.98
C LEU A 151 -12.00 -9.35 -5.08
N LEU A 152 -11.21 -10.10 -5.85
CA LEU A 152 -11.73 -11.00 -6.87
C LEU A 152 -12.68 -12.05 -6.27
N ALA A 153 -12.29 -12.66 -5.14
CA ALA A 153 -13.13 -13.62 -4.43
C ALA A 153 -14.49 -13.02 -4.04
N LYS A 154 -14.47 -11.78 -3.52
CA LYS A 154 -15.68 -11.05 -3.12
C LYS A 154 -16.57 -10.68 -4.29
N ILE A 155 -16.00 -10.23 -5.41
CA ILE A 155 -16.75 -9.94 -6.65
C ILE A 155 -17.43 -11.22 -7.16
N LEU A 156 -16.69 -12.33 -7.22
CA LEU A 156 -17.22 -13.60 -7.73
C LEU A 156 -18.14 -14.34 -6.74
N LYS A 157 -18.21 -13.89 -5.47
CA LYS A 157 -18.92 -14.56 -4.38
C LYS A 157 -18.49 -16.03 -4.19
N ILE A 158 -17.22 -16.32 -4.45
CA ILE A 158 -16.63 -17.65 -4.28
C ILE A 158 -15.77 -17.71 -3.03
N ASN A 159 -15.39 -18.93 -2.64
CA ASN A 159 -14.41 -19.14 -1.58
C ASN A 159 -13.07 -18.49 -1.94
N THR A 160 -12.38 -17.95 -0.94
CA THR A 160 -11.12 -17.23 -1.10
C THR A 160 -10.02 -18.09 -1.71
N GLU A 161 -9.93 -19.37 -1.35
CA GLU A 161 -8.86 -20.26 -1.80
C GLU A 161 -8.89 -20.52 -3.32
N PRO A 162 -10.02 -20.93 -3.94
CA PRO A 162 -10.12 -21.01 -5.39
C PRO A 162 -9.81 -19.68 -6.11
N ALA A 163 -10.29 -18.56 -5.57
CA ALA A 163 -10.03 -17.24 -6.15
C ALA A 163 -8.54 -16.89 -6.11
N LEU A 164 -7.87 -17.18 -4.98
CA LEU A 164 -6.44 -16.95 -4.82
C LEU A 164 -5.63 -17.85 -5.75
N ALA A 165 -5.98 -19.14 -5.86
CA ALA A 165 -5.33 -20.06 -6.79
C ALA A 165 -5.45 -19.58 -8.24
N MET A 166 -6.65 -19.14 -8.67
CA MET A 166 -6.85 -18.54 -9.99
C MET A 166 -6.04 -17.26 -10.16
N PHE A 167 -6.01 -16.40 -9.14
CA PHE A 167 -5.27 -15.14 -9.18
C PHE A 167 -3.76 -15.35 -9.32
N LEU A 168 -3.19 -16.25 -8.51
CA LEU A 168 -1.76 -16.56 -8.50
C LEU A 168 -1.32 -17.36 -9.72
N ALA A 169 -2.20 -18.18 -10.32
CA ALA A 169 -1.92 -18.84 -11.59
C ALA A 169 -1.70 -17.84 -12.74
N MET A 170 -2.25 -16.62 -12.63
CA MET A 170 -1.97 -15.53 -13.57
C MET A 170 -0.64 -14.87 -13.21
N GLN A 171 0.43 -15.27 -13.89
CA GLN A 171 1.79 -14.76 -13.64
C GLN A 171 1.99 -13.28 -14.04
N ASN A 172 1.07 -12.71 -14.82
CA ASN A 172 1.19 -11.34 -15.33
C ASN A 172 0.08 -10.45 -14.75
N SER A 173 0.48 -9.35 -14.10
CA SER A 173 -0.42 -8.34 -13.53
C SER A 173 -1.44 -7.80 -14.54
N ARG A 174 -1.09 -7.66 -15.83
CA ARG A 174 -2.04 -7.26 -16.88
C ARG A 174 -3.19 -8.24 -17.03
N VAL A 175 -2.90 -9.55 -16.96
CA VAL A 175 -3.91 -10.61 -17.07
C VAL A 175 -4.78 -10.60 -15.82
N GLN A 176 -4.17 -10.51 -14.63
CA GLN A 176 -4.88 -10.34 -13.36
C GLN A 176 -5.88 -9.18 -13.41
N VAL A 177 -5.41 -7.99 -13.83
CA VAL A 177 -6.23 -6.77 -13.97
C VAL A 177 -7.36 -6.96 -14.99
N SER A 178 -7.10 -7.63 -16.11
CA SER A 178 -8.10 -7.87 -17.16
C SER A 178 -9.23 -8.78 -16.66
N VAL A 179 -8.86 -9.87 -15.97
CA VAL A 179 -9.82 -10.83 -15.40
C VAL A 179 -10.68 -10.18 -14.32
N ILE A 180 -10.07 -9.50 -13.35
CA ILE A 180 -10.83 -8.83 -12.28
C ILE A 180 -11.71 -7.70 -12.82
N THR A 181 -11.27 -6.99 -13.85
CA THR A 181 -12.09 -5.97 -14.52
C THR A 181 -13.31 -6.58 -15.22
N ALA A 182 -13.13 -7.72 -15.90
CA ALA A 182 -14.23 -8.42 -16.55
C ALA A 182 -15.26 -8.93 -15.53
N ALA A 183 -14.80 -9.52 -14.42
CA ALA A 183 -15.65 -9.95 -13.31
C ALA A 183 -16.37 -8.77 -12.64
N ALA A 184 -15.66 -7.66 -12.40
CA ALA A 184 -16.24 -6.46 -11.81
C ALA A 184 -17.35 -5.90 -12.71
N LYS A 185 -17.13 -5.84 -14.03
CA LYS A 185 -18.09 -5.31 -15.00
C LYS A 185 -19.38 -6.13 -15.06
N SER A 186 -19.32 -7.45 -14.84
CA SER A 186 -20.50 -8.31 -14.91
C SER A 186 -21.30 -8.36 -13.61
N VAL A 187 -20.68 -8.06 -12.46
CA VAL A 187 -21.31 -8.22 -11.14
C VAL A 187 -21.64 -6.90 -10.45
N LEU A 188 -20.78 -5.88 -10.58
CA LEU A 188 -20.94 -4.63 -9.85
C LEU A 188 -22.01 -3.72 -10.48
N SER A 189 -22.63 -2.89 -9.65
CA SER A 189 -23.47 -1.79 -10.12
C SER A 189 -22.63 -0.80 -10.96
N PRO A 190 -23.25 0.02 -11.84
CA PRO A 190 -22.50 1.01 -12.61
C PRO A 190 -21.63 1.95 -11.74
N ASP A 191 -22.16 2.37 -10.59
CA ASP A 191 -21.46 3.24 -9.63
C ASP A 191 -20.28 2.52 -8.95
N ASP A 192 -20.51 1.30 -8.46
CA ASP A 192 -19.46 0.47 -7.85
C ASP A 192 -18.37 0.13 -8.87
N PHE A 193 -18.75 -0.17 -10.11
CA PHE A 193 -17.81 -0.44 -11.19
C PHE A 193 -17.00 0.81 -11.54
N ARG A 194 -17.60 1.99 -11.51
CA ARG A 194 -16.88 3.25 -11.75
C ARG A 194 -15.85 3.53 -10.66
N LEU A 195 -16.20 3.32 -9.38
CA LEU A 195 -15.27 3.42 -8.26
C LEU A 195 -14.14 2.38 -8.37
N PHE A 196 -14.48 1.13 -8.73
CA PHE A 196 -13.50 0.08 -9.02
C PHE A 196 -12.52 0.50 -10.13
N GLN A 197 -13.01 1.07 -11.24
CA GLN A 197 -12.15 1.52 -12.34
C GLN A 197 -11.18 2.63 -11.90
N ALA A 198 -11.65 3.59 -11.10
CA ALA A 198 -10.78 4.63 -10.54
C ALA A 198 -9.65 4.01 -9.69
N MET A 199 -10.00 3.08 -8.80
CA MET A 199 -9.03 2.34 -7.99
C MET A 199 -8.02 1.57 -8.85
N MET A 200 -8.46 0.88 -9.91
CA MET A 200 -7.57 0.12 -10.80
C MET A 200 -6.64 1.02 -11.64
N ASN A 201 -7.08 2.23 -12.00
CA ASN A 201 -6.22 3.22 -12.65
C ASN A 201 -5.13 3.72 -11.69
N ILE A 202 -5.47 3.99 -10.42
CA ILE A 202 -4.49 4.36 -9.39
C ILE A 202 -3.51 3.21 -9.15
N ARG A 203 -4.01 1.96 -9.02
CA ARG A 203 -3.16 0.76 -8.87
C ARG A 203 -2.12 0.68 -9.99
N ARG A 204 -2.50 0.94 -11.24
CA ARG A 204 -1.59 0.91 -12.39
C ARG A 204 -0.44 1.92 -12.25
N SER A 205 -0.75 3.13 -11.81
CA SER A 205 0.26 4.18 -11.60
C SER A 205 1.24 3.81 -10.48
N VAL A 206 0.72 3.31 -9.35
CA VAL A 206 1.53 2.85 -8.21
C VAL A 206 2.40 1.64 -8.58
N GLU A 207 1.82 0.67 -9.28
CA GLU A 207 2.54 -0.49 -9.81
C GLU A 207 3.67 -0.07 -10.74
N SER A 208 3.40 0.86 -11.65
CA SER A 208 4.42 1.39 -12.56
C SER A 208 5.57 2.01 -11.79
N ALA A 209 5.30 2.88 -10.81
CA ALA A 209 6.34 3.50 -9.99
C ALA A 209 7.19 2.46 -9.24
N ARG A 210 6.55 1.46 -8.62
CA ARG A 210 7.24 0.34 -7.94
C ARG A 210 8.09 -0.47 -8.92
N ASN A 211 7.52 -0.89 -10.04
CA ASN A 211 8.21 -1.73 -11.03
C ASN A 211 9.46 -1.03 -11.58
N HIS A 212 9.36 0.27 -11.87
CA HIS A 212 10.54 1.05 -12.23
C HIS A 212 11.60 1.00 -11.13
N LEU A 213 11.23 1.26 -9.86
CA LEU A 213 12.19 1.25 -8.76
C LEU A 213 12.89 -0.13 -8.62
N VAL A 214 12.14 -1.22 -8.53
CA VAL A 214 12.67 -2.54 -8.16
C VAL A 214 13.41 -3.26 -9.28
N HIS A 215 13.17 -2.91 -10.54
CA HIS A 215 13.84 -3.53 -11.68
C HIS A 215 15.07 -2.77 -12.15
N GLY A 216 15.37 -1.59 -11.64
CA GLY A 216 16.61 -0.89 -12.02
C GLY A 216 17.84 -1.35 -11.28
N VAL A 217 19.00 -0.89 -11.77
CA VAL A 217 20.30 -1.13 -11.15
C VAL A 217 20.55 -0.05 -10.10
N ILE A 218 20.85 -0.48 -8.87
CA ILE A 218 21.09 0.42 -7.74
C ILE A 218 22.56 0.78 -7.62
N GLY A 219 22.81 2.05 -7.32
CA GLY A 219 24.14 2.58 -7.09
C GLY A 219 24.16 3.70 -6.07
N GLY A 220 25.27 4.41 -6.02
CA GLY A 220 25.49 5.54 -5.13
C GLY A 220 26.53 6.51 -5.67
N SER A 221 26.58 7.66 -5.03
CA SER A 221 27.66 8.63 -5.16
C SER A 221 27.98 9.18 -3.78
N MET A 222 29.23 9.55 -3.54
CA MET A 222 29.61 10.24 -2.31
C MET A 222 28.92 11.61 -2.16
N SER A 223 28.52 12.24 -3.27
CA SER A 223 27.76 13.49 -3.26
C SER A 223 26.28 13.30 -2.89
N VAL A 224 25.79 12.06 -2.87
CA VAL A 224 24.38 11.72 -2.58
C VAL A 224 24.34 10.91 -1.28
N GLU A 225 24.27 11.61 -0.17
CA GLU A 225 24.34 11.01 1.17
C GLU A 225 23.04 10.29 1.54
N ASN A 226 21.89 10.95 1.29
CA ASN A 226 20.56 10.50 1.73
C ASN A 226 19.69 9.92 0.59
N GLY A 227 20.31 9.19 -0.33
CA GLY A 227 19.61 8.63 -1.47
C GLY A 227 20.40 7.56 -2.19
N ILE A 228 19.75 6.91 -3.14
CA ILE A 228 20.36 5.92 -4.02
C ILE A 228 20.35 6.41 -5.46
N LEU A 229 21.34 5.98 -6.22
CA LEU A 229 21.30 6.12 -7.68
C LEU A 229 20.54 4.95 -8.28
N TRP A 230 19.90 5.21 -9.41
CA TRP A 230 19.12 4.25 -10.14
C TRP A 230 19.36 4.42 -11.64
N SER A 231 19.50 3.31 -12.35
CA SER A 231 19.58 3.28 -13.81
C SER A 231 18.67 2.18 -14.35
N ASP A 232 18.13 2.37 -15.55
CA ASP A 232 17.52 1.27 -16.29
C ASP A 232 18.58 0.18 -16.57
N GLN A 233 18.18 -1.09 -16.56
CA GLN A 233 19.09 -2.20 -16.83
C GLN A 233 19.68 -2.14 -18.23
N LYS A 234 18.88 -1.73 -19.22
CA LYS A 234 19.33 -1.58 -20.61
C LYS A 234 20.37 -0.48 -20.73
N ASP A 235 20.14 0.66 -20.09
CA ASP A 235 21.06 1.80 -20.13
C ASP A 235 22.37 1.44 -19.40
N HIS A 236 22.26 0.78 -18.24
CA HIS A 236 23.42 0.30 -17.48
C HIS A 236 24.23 -0.75 -18.25
N ALA A 237 23.58 -1.71 -18.90
CA ALA A 237 24.23 -2.73 -19.71
C ALA A 237 24.91 -2.11 -20.95
N SER A 238 24.24 -1.17 -21.60
CA SER A 238 24.79 -0.43 -22.74
C SER A 238 26.03 0.36 -22.33
N HIS A 239 25.98 1.06 -21.18
CA HIS A 239 27.13 1.76 -20.62
C HIS A 239 28.28 0.79 -20.32
N THR A 240 28.01 -0.33 -19.65
CA THR A 240 29.03 -1.34 -19.31
C THR A 240 29.71 -1.90 -20.57
N ALA A 241 28.93 -2.22 -21.61
CA ALA A 241 29.47 -2.71 -22.88
C ALA A 241 30.35 -1.67 -23.59
N ILE A 242 29.98 -0.39 -23.53
CA ILE A 242 30.81 0.71 -24.05
C ILE A 242 32.11 0.80 -23.26
N VAL A 243 32.04 0.84 -21.92
CA VAL A 243 33.22 0.95 -21.04
C VAL A 243 34.19 -0.22 -21.24
N TRP A 244 33.67 -1.44 -21.41
CA TRP A 244 34.52 -2.62 -21.62
C TRP A 244 34.99 -2.79 -23.07
N GLY A 245 34.35 -2.12 -24.03
CA GLY A 245 34.59 -2.28 -25.46
C GLY A 245 35.23 -1.10 -26.20
N THR A 246 35.45 0.06 -25.55
CA THR A 246 35.95 1.29 -26.21
C THR A 246 37.01 2.06 -25.41
N ASP A 247 37.59 3.10 -26.03
CA ASP A 247 38.49 4.09 -25.43
C ASP A 247 37.75 4.97 -24.40
N TYR A 248 38.40 5.21 -23.26
CA TYR A 248 37.87 5.85 -22.04
C TYR A 248 37.25 7.24 -22.27
N THR A 249 37.54 7.92 -23.37
CA THR A 249 37.10 9.30 -23.65
C THR A 249 35.61 9.46 -23.97
N GLN A 250 34.90 8.40 -24.37
CA GLN A 250 33.43 8.45 -24.54
C GLN A 250 32.64 8.32 -23.20
N MET A 251 33.34 8.18 -22.06
CA MET A 251 32.73 7.88 -20.75
C MET A 251 31.96 9.03 -20.09
N GLU A 252 32.35 10.30 -20.27
CA GLU A 252 32.03 11.33 -19.25
C GLU A 252 30.66 12.02 -19.38
N THR A 253 29.98 11.97 -20.52
CA THR A 253 28.80 12.84 -20.73
C THR A 253 27.46 12.12 -20.83
N LYS A 254 27.37 10.93 -21.43
CA LYS A 254 26.07 10.30 -21.69
C LYS A 254 25.45 9.60 -20.47
N HIS A 255 26.29 9.02 -19.60
CA HIS A 255 25.79 8.19 -18.51
C HIS A 255 25.05 9.00 -17.43
N LEU A 256 25.50 10.23 -17.12
CA LEU A 256 24.86 11.06 -16.09
C LEU A 256 23.42 11.46 -16.43
N ASP A 257 23.07 11.51 -17.71
CA ASP A 257 21.72 11.85 -18.19
C ASP A 257 20.75 10.67 -18.21
N GLU A 258 21.27 9.45 -18.06
CA GLU A 258 20.55 8.17 -18.00
C GLU A 258 20.42 7.67 -16.54
N VAL A 259 21.20 8.25 -15.61
CA VAL A 259 21.15 7.95 -14.18
C VAL A 259 20.20 8.91 -13.45
N PHE A 260 19.38 8.34 -12.57
CA PHE A 260 18.43 9.05 -11.73
C PHE A 260 18.79 8.93 -10.25
N VAL A 261 18.29 9.87 -9.46
CA VAL A 261 18.39 9.85 -8.00
C VAL A 261 17.02 9.58 -7.41
N TYR A 262 16.98 8.66 -6.45
CA TYR A 262 15.91 8.55 -5.47
C TYR A 262 16.44 8.99 -4.11
N GLU A 263 16.04 10.18 -3.67
CA GLU A 263 16.26 10.59 -2.28
C GLU A 263 15.32 9.75 -1.38
N ALA A 264 15.65 9.62 -0.10
CA ALA A 264 14.84 8.86 0.84
C ALA A 264 13.35 9.29 0.85
N ASP A 265 13.08 10.58 0.68
CA ASP A 265 11.73 11.16 0.61
C ASP A 265 10.97 10.74 -0.67
N ASP A 266 11.68 10.51 -1.77
CA ASP A 266 11.10 9.99 -3.02
C ASP A 266 10.71 8.51 -2.86
N LEU A 267 11.60 7.72 -2.26
CA LEU A 267 11.32 6.32 -1.94
C LEU A 267 10.12 6.20 -0.99
N GLU A 268 10.03 7.09 -0.01
CA GLU A 268 8.95 7.10 0.98
C GLU A 268 7.61 7.47 0.33
N THR A 269 7.61 8.30 -0.72
CA THR A 269 6.41 8.55 -1.54
C THR A 269 5.86 7.25 -2.14
N ILE A 270 6.72 6.45 -2.76
CA ILE A 270 6.33 5.16 -3.36
C ILE A 270 5.84 4.19 -2.27
N ALA A 271 6.53 4.12 -1.13
CA ALA A 271 6.16 3.25 -0.02
C ALA A 271 4.77 3.59 0.54
N GLN A 272 4.49 4.87 0.75
CA GLN A 272 3.18 5.33 1.24
C GLN A 272 2.07 5.14 0.21
N ASP A 273 2.36 5.28 -1.09
CA ASP A 273 1.40 5.00 -2.14
C ASP A 273 0.96 3.53 -2.17
N LEU A 274 1.91 2.61 -1.94
CA LEU A 274 1.62 1.18 -1.83
C LEU A 274 0.80 0.84 -0.58
N GLU A 275 1.14 1.44 0.57
CA GLU A 275 0.40 1.24 1.84
C GLU A 275 -1.02 1.77 1.75
N TRP A 276 -1.18 2.97 1.19
CA TRP A 276 -2.50 3.55 0.92
C TRP A 276 -3.30 2.64 0.00
N LEU A 277 -2.70 2.16 -1.10
CA LEU A 277 -3.39 1.30 -2.06
C LEU A 277 -3.83 -0.02 -1.43
N HIS A 278 -2.95 -0.65 -0.64
CA HIS A 278 -3.28 -1.83 0.14
C HIS A 278 -4.50 -1.60 1.04
N GLY A 279 -4.48 -0.53 1.85
CA GLY A 279 -5.59 -0.19 2.74
C GLY A 279 -6.88 0.17 2.00
N PHE A 280 -6.77 0.83 0.85
CA PHE A 280 -7.90 1.23 0.03
C PHE A 280 -8.58 0.04 -0.64
N ILE A 281 -7.82 -0.88 -1.26
CA ILE A 281 -8.39 -2.13 -1.81
C ILE A 281 -9.07 -2.92 -0.69
N GLY A 282 -8.42 -3.00 0.48
CA GLY A 282 -8.98 -3.59 1.70
C GLY A 282 -10.37 -3.03 2.05
N SER A 283 -10.44 -1.71 2.12
CA SER A 283 -11.66 -0.97 2.40
C SER A 283 -12.74 -1.17 1.33
N PHE A 284 -12.36 -1.25 0.07
CA PHE A 284 -13.29 -1.45 -1.05
C PHE A 284 -13.88 -2.86 -1.06
N TRP A 285 -13.08 -3.92 -0.88
CA TRP A 285 -13.67 -5.26 -0.83
C TRP A 285 -14.49 -5.49 0.44
N GLY A 286 -14.11 -4.87 1.56
CA GLY A 286 -14.93 -4.86 2.78
C GLY A 286 -16.28 -4.17 2.54
N TYR A 287 -16.27 -3.07 1.79
CA TYR A 287 -17.46 -2.36 1.35
C TYR A 287 -18.42 -3.23 0.51
N ILE A 288 -17.93 -3.83 -0.59
CA ILE A 288 -18.78 -4.66 -1.46
C ILE A 288 -19.25 -5.95 -0.77
N GLY A 289 -18.50 -6.44 0.21
CA GLY A 289 -18.78 -7.67 0.93
C GLY A 289 -19.86 -7.54 2.01
N SER A 290 -20.26 -6.31 2.36
CA SER A 290 -21.26 -6.06 3.41
C SER A 290 -22.69 -6.28 2.89
N SER A 291 -23.51 -6.92 3.71
CA SER A 291 -24.96 -7.07 3.50
C SER A 291 -25.77 -5.89 4.03
N ASN A 292 -25.15 -4.98 4.80
CA ASN A 292 -25.83 -3.82 5.38
C ASN A 292 -25.91 -2.66 4.37
N ALA A 293 -27.13 -2.39 3.87
CA ALA A 293 -27.37 -1.38 2.84
C ALA A 293 -27.10 0.06 3.32
N GLU A 294 -27.49 0.41 4.54
CA GLU A 294 -27.29 1.76 5.11
C GLU A 294 -25.79 2.05 5.27
N TRP A 295 -25.06 1.09 5.85
CA TRP A 295 -23.62 1.20 6.00
C TRP A 295 -22.92 1.29 4.63
N ARG A 296 -23.39 0.53 3.64
CA ARG A 296 -22.86 0.61 2.27
C ARG A 296 -23.08 1.99 1.66
N ALA A 297 -24.27 2.58 1.80
CA ALA A 297 -24.54 3.91 1.27
C ALA A 297 -23.57 4.96 1.86
N GLU A 298 -23.38 4.95 3.18
CA GLU A 298 -22.43 5.85 3.85
C GLU A 298 -20.98 5.56 3.40
N ARG A 299 -20.57 4.29 3.41
CA ARG A 299 -19.20 3.89 3.09
C ARG A 299 -18.84 4.21 1.64
N TYR A 300 -19.77 4.09 0.70
CA TYR A 300 -19.56 4.48 -0.70
C TYR A 300 -19.17 5.95 -0.81
N HIS A 301 -19.89 6.85 -0.11
CA HIS A 301 -19.55 8.27 -0.10
C HIS A 301 -18.16 8.54 0.51
N GLN A 302 -17.80 7.84 1.58
CA GLN A 302 -16.47 7.95 2.19
C GLN A 302 -15.35 7.51 1.22
N LEU A 303 -15.54 6.38 0.51
CA LEU A 303 -14.56 5.89 -0.47
C LEU A 303 -14.44 6.85 -1.66
N CYS A 304 -15.56 7.37 -2.15
CA CYS A 304 -15.58 8.38 -3.20
C CYS A 304 -15.01 9.72 -2.74
N ALA A 305 -15.00 10.02 -1.43
CA ALA A 305 -14.47 11.25 -0.87
C ALA A 305 -12.95 11.22 -0.65
N GLU A 306 -12.32 10.05 -0.82
CA GLU A 306 -10.87 9.94 -0.73
C GLU A 306 -10.21 10.82 -1.81
N PRO A 307 -9.27 11.73 -1.47
CA PRO A 307 -8.72 12.71 -2.41
C PRO A 307 -8.16 12.17 -3.72
N ARG A 308 -7.41 11.06 -3.69
CA ARG A 308 -6.82 10.41 -4.87
C ARG A 308 -7.91 9.80 -5.74
N VAL A 309 -8.93 9.22 -5.12
CA VAL A 309 -10.11 8.69 -5.82
C VAL A 309 -10.92 9.80 -6.46
N GLN A 310 -11.18 10.89 -5.74
CA GLN A 310 -11.86 12.07 -6.29
C GLN A 310 -11.14 12.62 -7.51
N ALA A 311 -9.82 12.80 -7.41
CA ALA A 311 -9.00 13.29 -8.52
C ALA A 311 -9.11 12.37 -9.74
N GLU A 312 -9.05 11.07 -9.52
CA GLU A 312 -9.16 10.08 -10.60
C GLU A 312 -10.56 10.02 -11.22
N LEU A 313 -11.62 10.02 -10.40
CA LEU A 313 -13.01 10.09 -10.88
C LEU A 313 -13.25 11.35 -11.70
N HIS A 314 -12.68 12.48 -11.28
CA HIS A 314 -12.74 13.74 -12.03
C HIS A 314 -12.04 13.62 -13.38
N ARG A 315 -10.82 13.07 -13.41
CA ARG A 315 -10.05 12.82 -14.63
C ARG A 315 -10.81 11.93 -15.60
N MET A 316 -11.40 10.84 -15.12
CA MET A 316 -12.19 9.93 -15.95
C MET A 316 -13.44 10.64 -16.50
N LYS A 317 -14.12 11.48 -15.70
CA LYS A 317 -15.29 12.25 -16.16
C LYS A 317 -14.92 13.25 -17.27
N GLN A 318 -13.74 13.87 -17.20
CA GLN A 318 -13.23 14.73 -18.27
C GLN A 318 -12.91 13.94 -19.54
N ALA A 319 -12.31 12.76 -19.41
CA ALA A 319 -12.00 11.89 -20.54
C ALA A 319 -13.28 11.40 -21.27
N ASP A 320 -14.35 11.10 -20.52
CA ASP A 320 -15.64 10.70 -21.08
C ASP A 320 -16.28 11.84 -21.90
N LYS A 321 -16.17 13.10 -21.43
CA LYS A 321 -16.65 14.29 -22.16
C LYS A 321 -15.89 14.57 -23.44
N ASN A 322 -14.60 14.25 -23.47
CA ASN A 322 -13.72 14.53 -24.60
C ASN A 322 -13.68 13.37 -25.62
N SER A 323 -14.31 12.24 -25.31
CA SER A 323 -14.40 11.10 -26.23
C SER A 323 -15.53 11.37 -27.23
N PRO A 324 -15.26 11.51 -28.54
CA PRO A 324 -16.31 11.71 -29.52
C PRO A 324 -17.24 10.51 -29.48
N SER A 325 -18.54 10.75 -29.26
CA SER A 325 -19.58 9.73 -29.39
C SER A 325 -19.49 9.14 -30.78
N THR A 326 -18.93 7.93 -30.89
CA THR A 326 -18.98 7.17 -32.14
C THR A 326 -20.47 6.90 -32.42
N PRO A 327 -21.02 7.34 -33.56
CA PRO A 327 -22.41 7.04 -33.90
C PRO A 327 -22.56 5.52 -33.92
N ALA A 328 -23.59 5.00 -33.25
CA ALA A 328 -23.97 3.61 -33.36
C ALA A 328 -24.24 3.29 -34.84
N GLN A 329 -23.52 2.30 -35.38
CA GLN A 329 -23.84 1.67 -36.66
C GLN A 329 -24.84 0.55 -36.46
#